data_AF-A0A5B8N313-F1
#
_entry.id   AF-A0A5B8N313-F1
#
_cell.length_a   1.000
_cell.length_b   1.000
_cell.length_c   1.000
_cell.angle_alpha   90.00
_cell.angle_beta   90.00
_cell.angle_gamma   90.00
#
_symmetry.space_group_name_H-M   'P 1'
#
loop_
_entity.id
_entity.type
_entity.pdbx_description
1 polymer ?
#
loop_
_entity_poly.entity_id
_entity_poly.type
_entity_poly.pdbx_seq_one_letter_code
_entity_poly.pdbx_strand_id
1 'polypeptide(L)'
;MATAKTANGPAVGIETAASFNYYISARNIVNGEFGEDIGDVSFLRIPKGKIPTPEDRISQERWFVEVRDIADSIGDHVLGPAGNVLVFVHGYNNTPETIRDRHETLQEYLAIEGWDGIVVSYDWPCGDSTLNYLSDRSKAAETAHFLVDNGIRLIVEGQDKYKCQTNIHLLGQSTGAYVIMDAFANAQKIGDYYRKDWRVAQVAFIGADVAADSLDIDSDWCKPMFDRIMRLTNYSNGFDDVLAVSNAKRLGTSPRAGRVGLTANANPKAVNVDCSDYFARLDPDSQSVHIGTWNHSWHIGNRVWTRDFAMTLEARYDRKVLPTREERNGRLVLIDGTRPPFEAQWRKLTDPVLSELRSPSTAPEPYVPN
;
A
#
# COMPACT_ATOMS: atom_id res chain seq x y z
N MET A 1 25.10 51.85 -16.01
CA MET A 1 24.24 50.82 -16.62
C MET A 1 24.96 49.49 -16.47
N ALA A 2 24.63 48.74 -15.41
CA ALA A 2 25.20 47.43 -15.14
C ALA A 2 24.14 46.37 -15.48
N THR A 3 24.53 45.46 -16.36
CA THR A 3 23.75 44.33 -16.87
C THR A 3 23.43 43.33 -15.75
N ALA A 4 22.14 43.07 -15.54
CA ALA A 4 21.63 42.06 -14.64
C ALA A 4 21.92 40.65 -15.19
N LYS A 5 22.65 39.84 -14.43
CA LYS A 5 22.78 38.40 -14.63
C LYS A 5 21.45 37.74 -14.26
N THR A 6 20.78 37.13 -15.23
CA THR A 6 19.73 36.15 -14.99
C THR A 6 20.35 34.85 -14.48
N ALA A 7 20.05 34.48 -13.24
CA ALA A 7 20.39 33.19 -12.68
C ALA A 7 19.40 32.13 -13.21
N ASN A 8 19.76 31.48 -14.32
CA ASN A 8 19.12 30.24 -14.76
C ASN A 8 19.74 29.08 -13.95
N GLY A 9 19.09 28.69 -12.85
CA GLY A 9 19.25 27.34 -12.31
C GLY A 9 18.54 26.33 -13.23
N PRO A 10 19.05 25.10 -13.39
CA PRO A 10 18.40 24.12 -14.25
C PRO A 10 17.05 23.73 -13.65
N ALA A 11 15.99 23.80 -14.46
CA ALA A 11 14.73 23.15 -14.14
C ALA A 11 15.00 21.64 -14.02
N VAL A 12 14.90 21.10 -12.81
CA VAL A 12 14.88 19.65 -12.57
C VAL A 12 13.66 19.13 -13.32
N GLY A 13 13.88 18.40 -14.40
CA GLY A 13 12.80 17.80 -15.18
C GLY A 13 11.97 16.93 -14.27
N ILE A 14 10.65 17.08 -14.33
CA ILE A 14 9.71 16.24 -13.59
C ILE A 14 9.80 14.84 -14.19
N GLU A 15 10.69 14.02 -13.64
CA GLU A 15 10.78 12.61 -13.95
C GLU A 15 9.58 11.92 -13.31
N THR A 16 8.78 11.25 -14.14
CA THR A 16 7.45 10.75 -13.73
C THR A 16 7.55 9.33 -13.17
N ALA A 17 6.47 8.85 -12.52
CA ALA A 17 6.25 7.42 -12.24
C ALA A 17 6.41 6.50 -13.47
N ALA A 18 6.48 7.05 -14.68
CA ALA A 18 6.75 6.29 -15.89
C ALA A 18 8.21 5.82 -15.99
N SER A 19 9.16 6.45 -15.31
CA SER A 19 10.60 6.22 -15.51
C SER A 19 11.31 5.52 -14.35
N PHE A 20 10.79 5.67 -13.12
CA PHE A 20 11.44 5.15 -11.91
C PHE A 20 10.46 4.45 -10.99
N ASN A 21 10.97 3.44 -10.30
CA ASN A 21 10.31 2.78 -9.17
C ASN A 21 10.93 3.26 -7.85
N TYR A 22 10.11 3.36 -6.81
CA TYR A 22 10.51 3.88 -5.50
C TYR A 22 10.34 2.86 -4.40
N TYR A 23 11.41 2.64 -3.63
CA TYR A 23 11.46 1.62 -2.59
C TYR A 23 11.99 2.20 -1.29
N ILE A 24 11.55 1.60 -0.19
CA ILE A 24 12.18 1.70 1.13
C ILE A 24 12.63 0.28 1.46
N SER A 25 13.94 0.03 1.49
CA SER A 25 14.50 -1.28 1.82
C SER A 25 15.15 -1.27 3.20
N ALA A 26 14.88 -2.31 4.00
CA ALA A 26 15.48 -2.56 5.30
C ALA A 26 16.51 -3.71 5.26
N ARG A 27 16.93 -4.12 4.05
CA ARG A 27 17.94 -5.17 3.87
C ARG A 27 19.34 -4.66 4.21
N ASN A 28 20.14 -5.52 4.82
CA ASN A 28 21.56 -5.30 4.96
C ASN A 28 22.28 -5.31 3.61
N ILE A 29 23.52 -4.84 3.61
CA ILE A 29 24.36 -4.84 2.43
C ILE A 29 25.53 -5.77 2.67
N VAL A 30 25.68 -6.76 1.80
CA VAL A 30 26.73 -7.77 1.85
C VAL A 30 27.43 -7.77 0.50
N ASN A 31 28.73 -7.55 0.49
CA ASN A 31 29.55 -7.52 -0.74
C ASN A 31 29.04 -6.57 -1.84
N GLY A 32 28.40 -5.46 -1.46
CA GLY A 32 27.87 -4.47 -2.40
C GLY A 32 26.46 -4.78 -2.92
N GLU A 33 25.83 -5.85 -2.45
CA GLU A 33 24.48 -6.27 -2.83
C GLU A 33 23.53 -6.27 -1.63
N PHE A 34 22.22 -6.25 -1.87
CA PHE A 34 21.23 -6.41 -0.79
C PHE A 34 21.20 -7.86 -0.31
N GLY A 35 21.35 -8.05 0.99
CA GLY A 35 21.28 -9.36 1.64
C GLY A 35 19.88 -9.72 2.15
N GLU A 36 19.85 -10.72 3.04
CA GLU A 36 18.62 -11.31 3.59
C GLU A 36 18.41 -10.97 5.08
N ASP A 37 19.30 -10.17 5.68
CA ASP A 37 19.22 -9.76 7.07
C ASP A 37 18.89 -8.27 7.21
N ILE A 38 18.64 -7.85 8.44
CA ILE A 38 18.28 -6.46 8.77
C ILE A 38 19.51 -5.58 8.61
N GLY A 39 19.33 -4.44 7.93
CA GLY A 39 20.32 -3.37 7.86
C GLY A 39 19.71 -2.00 7.98
N ASP A 40 20.53 -0.99 7.67
CA ASP A 40 20.09 0.40 7.66
C ASP A 40 19.07 0.65 6.53
N VAL A 41 18.07 1.48 6.84
CA VAL A 41 17.02 1.83 5.90
C VAL A 41 17.59 2.58 4.70
N SER A 42 17.26 2.09 3.51
CA SER A 42 17.72 2.59 2.23
C SER A 42 16.55 3.09 1.39
N PHE A 43 16.60 4.36 0.98
CA PHE A 43 15.62 4.97 0.08
C PHE A 43 16.11 4.85 -1.35
N LEU A 44 15.38 4.11 -2.18
CA LEU A 44 15.84 3.77 -3.52
C LEU A 44 15.00 4.45 -4.59
N ARG A 45 15.69 4.85 -5.66
CA ARG A 45 15.13 5.36 -6.90
C ARG A 45 15.71 4.56 -8.05
N ILE A 46 14.93 3.62 -8.55
CA ILE A 46 15.41 2.55 -9.43
C ILE A 46 14.84 2.78 -10.84
N PRO A 47 15.65 2.85 -11.90
CA PRO A 47 15.14 2.87 -13.27
C PRO A 47 14.21 1.67 -13.52
N LYS A 48 13.07 1.87 -14.20
CA LYS A 48 12.17 0.75 -14.53
C LYS A 48 12.88 -0.39 -15.26
N GLY A 49 12.51 -1.62 -14.94
CA GLY A 49 13.12 -2.86 -15.41
C GLY A 49 14.43 -3.23 -14.71
N LYS A 50 15.09 -2.31 -14.01
CA LYS A 50 16.33 -2.59 -13.27
C LYS A 50 16.01 -3.33 -11.97
N ILE A 51 16.81 -4.35 -11.67
CA ILE A 51 16.81 -5.00 -10.34
C ILE A 51 17.38 -3.99 -9.32
N PRO A 52 16.74 -3.80 -8.16
CA PRO A 52 17.24 -2.88 -7.13
C PRO A 52 18.65 -3.25 -6.65
N THR A 53 19.56 -2.28 -6.61
CA THR A 53 20.89 -2.45 -6.00
C THR A 53 21.18 -1.34 -4.97
N PRO A 54 22.15 -1.54 -4.05
CA PRO A 54 22.53 -0.50 -3.10
C PRO A 54 23.04 0.81 -3.72
N GLU A 55 23.38 0.81 -5.01
CA GLU A 55 23.79 2.01 -5.76
C GLU A 55 22.60 2.90 -6.15
N ASP A 56 21.37 2.37 -6.14
CA ASP A 56 20.15 3.13 -6.43
C ASP A 56 19.70 4.03 -5.25
N ARG A 57 20.51 4.08 -4.18
CA ARG A 57 20.24 4.88 -3.00
C ARG A 57 20.29 6.37 -3.30
N ILE A 58 19.26 7.06 -2.85
CA ILE A 58 19.19 8.52 -2.80
C ILE A 58 18.94 8.98 -1.35
N SER A 59 19.09 10.28 -1.09
CA SER A 59 18.78 10.81 0.23
C SER A 59 17.28 10.69 0.53
N GLN A 60 16.96 10.48 1.81
CA GLN A 60 15.58 10.43 2.31
C GLN A 60 14.75 11.66 1.91
N GLU A 61 15.34 12.85 2.01
CA GLU A 61 14.67 14.10 1.64
C GLU A 61 14.36 14.16 0.14
N ARG A 62 15.32 13.78 -0.71
CA ARG A 62 15.11 13.75 -2.16
C ARG A 62 14.05 12.72 -2.53
N TRP A 63 14.12 11.53 -1.94
CA TRP A 63 13.14 10.46 -2.16
C TRP A 63 11.73 10.92 -1.82
N PHE A 64 11.57 11.56 -0.66
CA PHE A 64 10.30 12.07 -0.21
C PHE A 64 9.74 13.13 -1.16
N VAL A 65 10.56 14.10 -1.58
CA VAL A 65 10.15 15.14 -2.53
C VAL A 65 9.70 14.52 -3.86
N GLU A 66 10.47 13.58 -4.42
CA GLU A 66 10.12 12.94 -5.69
C GLU A 66 8.82 12.11 -5.60
N VAL A 67 8.66 11.27 -4.56
CA VAL A 67 7.44 10.47 -4.36
C VAL A 67 6.22 11.38 -4.14
N ARG A 68 6.37 12.42 -3.32
CA ARG A 68 5.32 13.41 -3.09
C ARG A 68 4.94 14.10 -4.39
N ASP A 69 5.90 14.64 -5.14
CA ASP A 69 5.61 15.43 -6.35
C ASP A 69 4.95 14.59 -7.43
N ILE A 70 5.37 13.32 -7.57
CA ILE A 70 4.71 12.36 -8.45
C ILE A 70 3.28 12.10 -7.99
N ALA A 71 3.08 11.86 -6.70
CA ALA A 71 1.75 11.66 -6.16
C ALA A 71 0.88 12.92 -6.38
N ASP A 72 1.37 14.11 -6.02
CA ASP A 72 0.58 15.32 -5.87
C ASP A 72 0.17 16.02 -7.17
N SER A 73 0.90 15.86 -8.28
CA SER A 73 0.59 16.30 -9.67
C SER A 73 -0.53 17.38 -9.86
N ILE A 74 -0.45 18.51 -9.15
CA ILE A 74 -1.23 19.77 -9.30
C ILE A 74 -2.79 19.61 -9.36
N GLY A 75 -3.42 19.32 -8.21
CA GLY A 75 -4.58 19.99 -7.56
C GLY A 75 -6.02 20.04 -8.13
N ASP A 76 -6.99 19.54 -7.34
CA ASP A 76 -8.26 20.21 -6.94
C ASP A 76 -8.83 19.61 -5.61
N HIS A 77 -9.49 20.45 -4.82
CA HIS A 77 -9.48 20.40 -3.36
C HIS A 77 -10.71 19.79 -2.73
N VAL A 78 -11.31 18.76 -3.33
CA VAL A 78 -12.49 18.15 -2.70
C VAL A 78 -12.46 16.66 -2.48
N LEU A 79 -12.90 15.82 -3.39
CA LEU A 79 -12.88 14.38 -3.18
C LEU A 79 -12.26 13.76 -4.44
N GLY A 80 -10.94 14.06 -4.54
CA GLY A 80 -9.98 13.92 -5.66
C GLY A 80 -9.87 15.24 -6.45
N PRO A 81 -8.69 15.71 -6.96
CA PRO A 81 -7.30 15.21 -6.99
C PRO A 81 -6.32 15.81 -5.94
N ALA A 82 -5.91 14.94 -5.02
CA ALA A 82 -4.66 15.00 -4.28
C ALA A 82 -3.98 13.64 -4.43
N GLY A 83 -2.65 13.59 -4.39
CA GLY A 83 -1.91 12.38 -4.73
C GLY A 83 -2.28 11.13 -3.95
N ASN A 84 -2.05 9.96 -4.53
CA ASN A 84 -2.18 8.69 -3.79
C ASN A 84 -0.84 7.98 -3.76
N VAL A 85 -0.41 7.60 -2.57
CA VAL A 85 0.74 6.71 -2.37
C VAL A 85 0.24 5.39 -1.84
N LEU A 86 0.48 4.31 -2.58
CA LEU A 86 0.26 2.95 -2.12
C LEU A 86 1.58 2.35 -1.66
N VAL A 87 1.75 2.12 -0.36
CA VAL A 87 2.89 1.35 0.15
C VAL A 87 2.56 -0.14 0.08
N PHE A 88 3.23 -0.85 -0.82
CA PHE A 88 3.14 -2.29 -0.98
C PHE A 88 4.14 -3.00 -0.06
N VAL A 89 3.64 -3.85 0.83
CA VAL A 89 4.42 -4.66 1.75
C VAL A 89 4.31 -6.13 1.32
N HIS A 90 5.40 -6.66 0.79
CA HIS A 90 5.43 -8.01 0.23
C HIS A 90 5.34 -9.10 1.31
N GLY A 91 5.02 -10.32 0.87
CA GLY A 91 5.04 -11.52 1.71
C GLY A 91 6.44 -12.08 1.94
N TYR A 92 6.50 -13.20 2.64
CA TYR A 92 7.74 -13.95 2.80
C TYR A 92 8.23 -14.55 1.45
N ASN A 93 9.52 -14.85 1.35
CA ASN A 93 10.16 -15.52 0.22
C ASN A 93 10.10 -14.71 -1.08
N ASN A 94 10.67 -13.50 -1.07
CA ASN A 94 10.79 -12.66 -2.26
C ASN A 94 12.22 -12.15 -2.43
N THR A 95 12.78 -12.39 -3.62
CA THR A 95 14.04 -11.79 -4.07
C THR A 95 13.82 -10.34 -4.51
N PRO A 96 14.87 -9.50 -4.59
CA PRO A 96 14.76 -8.14 -5.14
C PRO A 96 14.10 -8.09 -6.53
N GLU A 97 14.38 -9.09 -7.37
CA GLU A 97 13.74 -9.25 -8.69
C GLU A 97 12.24 -9.51 -8.57
N THR A 98 11.82 -10.43 -7.69
CA THR A 98 10.39 -10.73 -7.49
C THR A 98 9.63 -9.49 -6.99
N ILE A 99 10.26 -8.69 -6.12
CA ILE A 99 9.67 -7.45 -5.61
C ILE A 99 9.56 -6.40 -6.72
N ARG A 100 10.56 -6.30 -7.63
CA ARG A 100 10.45 -5.51 -8.88
C ARG A 100 9.23 -5.90 -9.68
N ASP A 101 9.09 -7.18 -10.01
CA ASP A 101 8.00 -7.63 -10.89
C ASP A 101 6.63 -7.36 -10.27
N ARG A 102 6.48 -7.58 -8.96
CA ARG A 102 5.24 -7.27 -8.24
C ARG A 102 4.95 -5.77 -8.22
N HIS A 103 5.97 -4.95 -7.97
CA HIS A 103 5.83 -3.49 -7.95
C HIS A 103 5.37 -2.96 -9.31
N GLU A 104 6.07 -3.34 -10.37
CA GLU A 104 5.79 -2.85 -11.72
C GLU A 104 4.43 -3.33 -12.21
N THR A 105 4.10 -4.62 -12.00
CA THR A 105 2.79 -5.17 -12.34
C THR A 105 1.68 -4.44 -11.60
N LEU A 106 1.86 -4.17 -10.30
CA LEU A 106 0.86 -3.49 -9.50
C LEU A 106 0.66 -2.04 -9.96
N GLN A 107 1.75 -1.29 -10.18
CA GLN A 107 1.70 0.08 -10.68
C GLN A 107 1.04 0.16 -12.06
N GLU A 108 1.39 -0.75 -12.97
CA GLU A 108 0.84 -0.80 -14.33
C GLU A 108 -0.66 -1.12 -14.32
N TYR A 109 -1.07 -2.19 -13.65
CA TYR A 109 -2.46 -2.62 -13.67
C TYR A 109 -3.38 -1.64 -12.93
N LEU A 110 -2.90 -1.01 -11.85
CA LEU A 110 -3.64 0.06 -11.18
C LEU A 110 -3.84 1.25 -12.12
N ALA A 111 -2.80 1.67 -12.86
CA ALA A 111 -2.91 2.73 -13.85
C ALA A 111 -3.87 2.36 -14.99
N ILE A 112 -3.84 1.11 -15.50
CA ILE A 112 -4.77 0.59 -16.51
C ILE A 112 -6.23 0.67 -16.03
N GLU A 113 -6.49 0.38 -14.76
CA GLU A 113 -7.82 0.46 -14.15
C GLU A 113 -8.20 1.88 -13.69
N GLY A 114 -7.38 2.88 -14.04
CA GLY A 114 -7.66 4.31 -13.88
C GLY A 114 -7.34 4.87 -12.49
N TRP A 115 -6.58 4.13 -11.68
CA TRP A 115 -6.07 4.66 -10.40
C TRP A 115 -4.95 5.66 -10.66
N ASP A 116 -5.03 6.81 -9.99
CA ASP A 116 -4.07 7.89 -10.09
C ASP A 116 -3.22 7.94 -8.82
N GLY A 117 -1.97 7.50 -8.91
CA GLY A 117 -1.08 7.40 -7.77
C GLY A 117 0.21 6.64 -8.08
N ILE A 118 1.07 6.59 -7.07
CA ILE A 118 2.36 5.91 -7.10
C ILE A 118 2.37 4.73 -6.12
N VAL A 119 2.91 3.61 -6.57
CA VAL A 119 3.26 2.47 -5.73
C VAL A 119 4.66 2.70 -5.17
N VAL A 120 4.83 2.45 -3.87
CA VAL A 120 6.11 2.38 -3.18
C VAL A 120 6.25 0.99 -2.59
N SER A 121 7.34 0.28 -2.86
CA SER A 121 7.59 -1.01 -2.20
C SER A 121 8.32 -0.82 -0.88
N TYR A 122 7.79 -1.42 0.19
CA TYR A 122 8.53 -1.62 1.43
C TYR A 122 9.14 -3.02 1.41
N ASP A 123 10.46 -3.07 1.24
CA ASP A 123 11.26 -4.27 1.13
C ASP A 123 11.88 -4.62 2.49
N TRP A 124 11.25 -5.55 3.20
CA TRP A 124 11.74 -6.05 4.47
C TRP A 124 12.59 -7.30 4.24
N PRO A 125 13.62 -7.54 5.07
CA PRO A 125 14.57 -8.63 4.86
C PRO A 125 13.88 -9.99 5.03
N CYS A 126 13.74 -10.69 3.91
CA CYS A 126 13.41 -12.10 3.85
C CYS A 126 14.37 -12.81 2.90
N GLY A 127 14.74 -14.05 3.24
CA GLY A 127 15.49 -14.91 2.35
C GLY A 127 14.60 -15.70 1.41
N ASP A 128 15.20 -16.55 0.58
CA ASP A 128 14.49 -17.39 -0.39
C ASP A 128 14.06 -18.79 0.13
N SER A 129 14.38 -19.09 1.39
CA SER A 129 14.27 -20.44 1.95
C SER A 129 13.12 -20.62 2.92
N THR A 130 12.14 -21.47 2.57
CA THR A 130 10.95 -21.88 3.35
C THR A 130 11.21 -22.35 4.80
N LEU A 131 12.45 -22.75 5.09
CA LEU A 131 12.90 -23.23 6.40
C LEU A 131 13.09 -22.09 7.42
N ASN A 132 13.31 -20.86 6.94
CA ASN A 132 13.61 -19.69 7.79
C ASN A 132 12.37 -18.88 8.19
N TYR A 133 11.16 -19.35 7.87
CA TYR A 133 9.91 -18.58 8.05
C TYR A 133 9.74 -17.93 9.43
N LEU A 134 10.06 -18.63 10.54
CA LEU A 134 9.94 -18.04 11.88
C LEU A 134 11.00 -16.96 12.14
N SER A 135 12.23 -17.17 11.67
CA SER A 135 13.32 -16.19 11.78
C SER A 135 13.00 -14.94 10.96
N ASP A 136 12.57 -15.11 9.72
CA ASP A 136 12.19 -13.99 8.85
C ASP A 136 10.97 -13.26 9.38
N ARG A 137 10.00 -13.95 9.99
CA ARG A 137 8.89 -13.29 10.68
C ARG A 137 9.37 -12.44 11.88
N SER A 138 10.40 -12.88 12.59
CA SER A 138 11.03 -12.07 13.64
C SER A 138 11.66 -10.81 13.05
N LYS A 139 12.38 -10.93 11.92
CA LYS A 139 12.95 -9.77 11.21
C LYS A 139 11.86 -8.82 10.68
N ALA A 140 10.75 -9.38 10.22
CA ALA A 140 9.58 -8.65 9.78
C ALA A 140 9.01 -7.78 10.91
N ALA A 141 8.93 -8.33 12.13
CA ALA A 141 8.54 -7.59 13.34
C ALA A 141 9.56 -6.50 13.71
N GLU A 142 10.84 -6.85 13.70
CA GLU A 142 11.93 -5.94 14.07
C GLU A 142 12.02 -4.74 13.12
N THR A 143 11.77 -4.94 11.82
CA THR A 143 11.79 -3.86 10.83
C THR A 143 10.43 -3.16 10.66
N ALA A 144 9.35 -3.68 11.25
CA ALA A 144 8.01 -3.12 11.04
C ALA A 144 7.92 -1.63 11.40
N HIS A 145 8.63 -1.20 12.44
CA HIS A 145 8.65 0.21 12.84
C HIS A 145 9.24 1.14 11.74
N PHE A 146 10.17 0.66 10.91
CA PHE A 146 10.71 1.46 9.81
C PHE A 146 9.65 1.84 8.78
N LEU A 147 8.62 1.00 8.56
CA LEU A 147 7.50 1.34 7.69
C LEU A 147 6.78 2.61 8.16
N VAL A 148 6.63 2.78 9.47
CA VAL A 148 6.02 3.99 10.05
C VAL A 148 7.03 5.13 10.06
N ASP A 149 8.23 4.90 10.60
CA ASP A 149 9.25 5.94 10.82
C ASP A 149 9.76 6.58 9.52
N ASN A 150 9.89 5.76 8.49
CA ASN A 150 10.57 6.10 7.25
C ASN A 150 9.65 6.06 6.04
N GLY A 151 8.46 5.47 6.14
CA GLY A 151 7.44 5.52 5.08
C GLY A 151 6.33 6.50 5.44
N ILE A 152 5.43 6.06 6.30
CA ILE A 152 4.18 6.78 6.60
C ILE A 152 4.48 8.16 7.20
N ARG A 153 5.40 8.25 8.16
CA ARG A 153 5.75 9.50 8.84
C ARG A 153 6.35 10.52 7.89
N LEU A 154 7.26 10.11 7.00
CA LEU A 154 7.84 11.05 6.03
C LEU A 154 6.76 11.68 5.17
N ILE A 155 5.81 10.86 4.73
CA ILE A 155 4.71 11.35 3.91
C ILE A 155 3.81 12.28 4.72
N VAL A 156 3.50 11.92 5.98
CA VAL A 156 2.66 12.74 6.85
C VAL A 156 3.33 14.04 7.30
N GLU A 157 4.59 14.02 7.74
CA GLU A 157 5.33 15.24 8.09
C GLU A 157 5.49 16.15 6.87
N GLY A 158 5.55 15.54 5.69
CA GLY A 158 5.44 16.22 4.41
C GLY A 158 4.11 16.95 4.19
N GLN A 159 2.99 16.36 4.64
CA GLN A 159 1.67 17.02 4.59
C GLN A 159 1.67 18.31 5.39
N ASP A 160 2.18 18.29 6.62
CA ASP A 160 2.26 19.48 7.48
C ASP A 160 3.24 20.52 6.91
N LYS A 161 4.44 20.10 6.49
CA LYS A 161 5.51 21.00 6.03
C LYS A 161 5.21 21.62 4.66
N TYR A 162 4.55 20.90 3.76
CA TYR A 162 4.36 21.31 2.36
C TYR A 162 2.89 21.52 1.97
N LYS A 163 1.95 21.45 2.93
CA LYS A 163 0.49 21.55 2.68
C LYS A 163 0.01 20.53 1.63
N CYS A 164 0.64 19.35 1.60
CA CYS A 164 0.30 18.25 0.72
C CYS A 164 -0.98 17.55 1.20
N GLN A 165 -1.84 17.13 0.27
CA GLN A 165 -3.10 16.44 0.54
C GLN A 165 -3.07 14.95 0.15
N THR A 166 -1.87 14.38 -0.05
CA THR A 166 -1.69 12.99 -0.52
C THR A 166 -2.33 11.98 0.45
N ASN A 167 -3.14 11.06 -0.07
CA ASN A 167 -3.63 9.92 0.68
C ASN A 167 -2.58 8.80 0.70
N ILE A 168 -2.36 8.23 1.88
CA ILE A 168 -1.50 7.06 2.06
C ILE A 168 -2.39 5.82 2.19
N HIS A 169 -2.05 4.80 1.44
CA HIS A 169 -2.67 3.49 1.48
C HIS A 169 -1.60 2.41 1.71
N LEU A 170 -1.99 1.29 2.32
CA LEU A 170 -1.11 0.14 2.52
C LEU A 170 -1.72 -1.11 1.89
N LEU A 171 -0.92 -1.89 1.17
CA LEU A 171 -1.26 -3.23 0.72
C LEU A 171 -0.31 -4.24 1.34
N GLY A 172 -0.83 -5.12 2.20
CA GLY A 172 -0.07 -6.23 2.76
C GLY A 172 -0.37 -7.54 2.02
N GLN A 173 0.65 -8.15 1.43
CA GLN A 173 0.54 -9.51 0.91
C GLN A 173 1.06 -10.51 1.95
N SER A 174 0.29 -11.54 2.30
CA SER A 174 0.79 -12.62 3.16
C SER A 174 1.38 -12.10 4.48
N THR A 175 2.63 -12.44 4.81
CA THR A 175 3.38 -11.90 5.95
C THR A 175 3.46 -10.37 5.97
N GLY A 176 3.31 -9.69 4.83
CA GLY A 176 3.21 -8.23 4.79
C GLY A 176 2.02 -7.67 5.56
N ALA A 177 0.92 -8.43 5.70
CA ALA A 177 -0.18 -8.05 6.60
C ALA A 177 0.27 -8.04 8.07
N TYR A 178 1.08 -9.02 8.47
CA TYR A 178 1.68 -9.07 9.80
C TYR A 178 2.62 -7.87 10.03
N VAL A 179 3.48 -7.55 9.06
CA VAL A 179 4.38 -6.37 9.12
C VAL A 179 3.60 -5.09 9.33
N ILE A 180 2.52 -4.88 8.57
CA ILE A 180 1.67 -3.71 8.72
C ILE A 180 1.08 -3.65 10.13
N MET A 181 0.45 -4.72 10.61
CA MET A 181 -0.16 -4.74 11.94
C MET A 181 0.87 -4.46 13.05
N ASP A 182 2.05 -5.07 12.95
CA ASP A 182 3.12 -4.88 13.92
C ASP A 182 3.73 -3.47 13.86
N ALA A 183 3.77 -2.85 12.68
CA ALA A 183 4.24 -1.48 12.50
C ALA A 183 3.36 -0.50 13.30
N PHE A 184 2.03 -0.62 13.20
CA PHE A 184 1.12 0.22 13.98
C PHE A 184 1.21 -0.06 15.48
N ALA A 185 1.32 -1.33 15.89
CA ALA A 185 1.45 -1.70 17.30
C ALA A 185 2.73 -1.14 17.94
N ASN A 186 3.84 -1.12 17.20
CA ASN A 186 5.08 -0.51 17.67
C ASN A 186 5.03 1.02 17.61
N ALA A 187 4.40 1.61 16.60
CA ALA A 187 4.25 3.06 16.50
C ALA A 187 3.55 3.67 17.72
N GLN A 188 2.55 3.01 18.30
CA GLN A 188 1.87 3.51 19.50
C GLN A 188 2.77 3.60 20.74
N LYS A 189 3.89 2.87 20.78
CA LYS A 189 4.84 2.88 21.92
C LYS A 189 5.79 4.08 21.87
N ILE A 190 5.85 4.80 20.74
CA ILE A 190 6.74 5.94 20.54
C ILE A 190 5.93 7.22 20.80
N GLY A 191 6.31 7.97 21.84
CA GLY A 191 5.52 9.06 22.40
C GLY A 191 5.13 10.16 21.41
N ASP A 192 5.97 10.44 20.42
CA ASP A 192 5.68 11.45 19.40
C ASP A 192 4.65 10.95 18.36
N TYR A 193 4.59 9.65 18.06
CA TYR A 193 3.57 9.08 17.17
C TYR A 193 2.22 8.96 17.80
N TYR A 194 2.18 8.66 19.10
CA TYR A 194 0.93 8.68 19.84
C TYR A 194 0.27 10.07 19.78
N ARG A 195 1.07 11.15 19.87
CA ARG A 195 0.58 12.54 19.97
C ARG A 195 0.22 13.21 18.63
N LYS A 196 0.80 12.80 17.50
CA LYS A 196 0.52 13.40 16.18
C LYS A 196 -0.78 12.83 15.57
N ASP A 197 -1.56 13.66 14.87
CA ASP A 197 -2.84 13.25 14.27
C ASP A 197 -2.70 12.71 12.84
N TRP A 198 -1.92 11.65 12.67
CA TRP A 198 -1.73 11.02 11.37
C TRP A 198 -2.76 9.92 11.11
N ARG A 199 -3.14 9.74 9.83
CA ARG A 199 -4.10 8.72 9.39
C ARG A 199 -3.68 8.07 8.08
N VAL A 200 -4.11 6.82 7.90
CA VAL A 200 -3.97 6.05 6.65
C VAL A 200 -5.36 5.85 6.06
N ALA A 201 -5.52 6.13 4.76
CA ALA A 201 -6.81 6.12 4.10
C ALA A 201 -7.36 4.69 3.91
N GLN A 202 -6.52 3.78 3.40
CA GLN A 202 -6.91 2.39 3.16
C GLN A 202 -5.80 1.47 3.62
N VAL A 203 -6.16 0.40 4.33
CA VAL A 203 -5.33 -0.81 4.39
C VAL A 203 -6.05 -1.91 3.62
N ALA A 204 -5.32 -2.66 2.81
CA ALA A 204 -5.83 -3.84 2.13
C ALA A 204 -4.89 -5.03 2.38
N PHE A 205 -5.47 -6.22 2.53
CA PHE A 205 -4.71 -7.45 2.61
C PHE A 205 -5.09 -8.43 1.51
N ILE A 206 -4.08 -9.07 0.91
CA ILE A 206 -4.24 -10.19 -0.02
C ILE A 206 -3.48 -11.40 0.51
N GLY A 207 -4.14 -12.55 0.59
CA GLY A 207 -3.54 -13.77 1.16
C GLY A 207 -3.01 -13.58 2.58
N ALA A 208 -3.66 -12.74 3.40
CA ALA A 208 -3.17 -12.27 4.71
C ALA A 208 -2.75 -13.42 5.65
N ASP A 209 -1.48 -13.42 6.08
CA ASP A 209 -0.92 -14.39 7.03
C ASP A 209 -0.99 -13.90 8.49
N VAL A 210 -2.20 -13.49 8.89
CA VAL A 210 -2.57 -13.10 10.24
C VAL A 210 -3.83 -13.87 10.65
N ALA A 211 -4.00 -14.15 11.94
CA ALA A 211 -5.18 -14.87 12.40
C ALA A 211 -6.43 -13.98 12.23
N ALA A 212 -7.56 -14.57 11.83
CA ALA A 212 -8.79 -13.82 11.56
C ALA A 212 -9.30 -13.04 12.79
N ASP A 213 -9.21 -13.65 13.97
CA ASP A 213 -9.58 -13.03 15.25
C ASP A 213 -8.65 -11.89 15.67
N SER A 214 -7.45 -11.79 15.08
CA SER A 214 -6.57 -10.65 15.29
C SER A 214 -7.11 -9.38 14.66
N LEU A 215 -8.16 -9.45 13.84
CA LEU A 215 -8.84 -8.30 13.23
C LEU A 215 -10.20 -8.00 13.90
N ASP A 216 -10.50 -8.68 15.01
CA ASP A 216 -11.70 -8.44 15.79
C ASP A 216 -11.62 -7.12 16.55
N ILE A 217 -12.78 -6.54 16.84
CA ILE A 217 -12.89 -5.24 17.52
C ILE A 217 -12.17 -5.21 18.88
N ASP A 218 -12.10 -6.36 19.56
CA ASP A 218 -11.51 -6.51 20.90
C ASP A 218 -10.03 -6.92 20.88
N SER A 219 -9.40 -7.01 19.69
CA SER A 219 -7.99 -7.38 19.60
C SER A 219 -7.07 -6.18 19.87
N ASP A 220 -6.34 -6.24 20.98
CA ASP A 220 -5.33 -5.25 21.37
C ASP A 220 -4.24 -5.06 20.30
N TRP A 221 -3.96 -6.10 19.51
CA TRP A 221 -2.91 -6.04 18.49
C TRP A 221 -3.31 -5.21 17.27
N CYS A 222 -4.56 -5.31 16.79
CA CYS A 222 -5.03 -4.51 15.66
C CYS A 222 -5.59 -3.15 16.04
N LYS A 223 -5.98 -2.96 17.32
CA LYS A 223 -6.50 -1.68 17.80
C LYS A 223 -5.61 -0.49 17.39
N PRO A 224 -4.26 -0.53 17.54
CA PRO A 224 -3.37 0.51 17.02
C PRO A 224 -3.59 0.91 15.57
N MET A 225 -3.79 -0.09 14.70
CA MET A 225 -4.05 0.13 13.28
C MET A 225 -5.45 0.71 13.09
N PHE A 226 -6.48 0.13 13.71
CA PHE A 226 -7.85 0.63 13.57
C PHE A 226 -8.08 2.03 14.13
N ASP A 227 -7.30 2.48 15.11
CA ASP A 227 -7.32 3.86 15.59
C ASP A 227 -6.79 4.85 14.52
N ARG A 228 -5.96 4.37 13.58
CA ARG A 228 -5.22 5.20 12.61
C ARG A 228 -5.70 5.07 11.16
N ILE A 229 -6.41 4.00 10.82
CA ILE A 229 -6.91 3.79 9.45
C ILE A 229 -8.36 4.27 9.32
N MET A 230 -8.76 4.67 8.12
CA MET A 230 -10.19 4.89 7.83
C MET A 230 -10.90 3.56 7.60
N ARG A 231 -10.27 2.63 6.86
CA ARG A 231 -10.85 1.32 6.57
C ARG A 231 -9.82 0.24 6.28
N LEU A 232 -10.21 -1.01 6.53
CA LEU A 232 -9.50 -2.23 6.13
C LEU A 232 -10.34 -3.03 5.12
N THR A 233 -9.71 -3.56 4.07
CA THR A 233 -10.33 -4.52 3.14
C THR A 233 -9.49 -5.79 3.08
N ASN A 234 -10.03 -6.91 3.53
CA ASN A 234 -9.37 -8.22 3.43
C ASN A 234 -9.92 -8.98 2.23
N TYR A 235 -9.07 -9.34 1.27
CA TYR A 235 -9.40 -10.24 0.17
C TYR A 235 -9.06 -11.67 0.58
N SER A 236 -10.09 -12.50 0.80
CA SER A 236 -9.92 -13.88 1.22
C SER A 236 -10.11 -14.86 0.07
N ASN A 237 -9.35 -15.94 0.05
CA ASN A 237 -9.51 -17.05 -0.89
C ASN A 237 -9.49 -18.40 -0.16
N GLY A 238 -10.61 -19.12 -0.15
CA GLY A 238 -10.73 -20.44 0.47
C GLY A 238 -9.82 -21.51 -0.17
N PHE A 239 -9.33 -21.27 -1.39
CA PHE A 239 -8.44 -22.16 -2.13
C PHE A 239 -6.94 -21.90 -1.89
N ASP A 240 -6.59 -20.95 -1.01
CA ASP A 240 -5.19 -20.62 -0.68
C ASP A 240 -4.54 -21.67 0.25
N ASP A 241 -3.85 -22.66 -0.33
CA ASP A 241 -3.25 -23.78 0.42
C ASP A 241 -1.97 -23.40 1.18
N VAL A 242 -1.27 -22.34 0.78
CA VAL A 242 -0.09 -21.82 1.48
C VAL A 242 -0.48 -21.41 2.90
N LEU A 243 -1.63 -20.74 3.06
CA LEU A 243 -2.15 -20.38 4.36
C LEU A 243 -2.67 -21.59 5.17
N ALA A 244 -3.06 -22.69 4.51
CA ALA A 244 -3.38 -23.94 5.22
C ALA A 244 -2.11 -24.53 5.87
N VAL A 245 -0.97 -24.49 5.16
CA VAL A 245 0.33 -24.88 5.71
C VAL A 245 0.77 -23.94 6.84
N SER A 246 0.55 -22.62 6.70
CA SER A 246 0.80 -21.65 7.79
C SER A 246 0.01 -21.97 9.05
N ASN A 247 -1.27 -22.35 8.93
CA ASN A 247 -2.08 -22.77 10.09
C ASN A 247 -1.49 -24.01 10.79
N ALA A 248 -1.10 -25.04 10.03
CA ALA A 248 -0.53 -26.26 10.58
C ALA A 248 0.78 -25.99 11.35
N LYS A 249 1.62 -25.07 10.86
CA LYS A 249 2.89 -24.69 11.51
C LYS A 249 2.71 -23.94 12.85
N ARG A 250 1.49 -23.48 13.19
CA ARG A 250 1.24 -22.67 14.40
C ARG A 250 0.35 -23.33 15.46
N LEU A 251 0.18 -24.67 15.44
CA LEU A 251 -0.39 -25.48 16.53
C LEU A 251 -1.51 -24.80 17.35
N GLY A 252 -2.70 -24.65 16.77
CA GLY A 252 -3.90 -24.20 17.51
C GLY A 252 -4.22 -22.70 17.45
N THR A 253 -3.54 -21.90 16.61
CA THR A 253 -3.98 -20.52 16.33
C THR A 253 -5.22 -20.49 15.45
N SER A 254 -6.07 -19.47 15.62
CA SER A 254 -7.21 -19.19 14.74
C SER A 254 -6.81 -19.16 13.25
N PRO A 255 -7.72 -19.56 12.34
CA PRO A 255 -7.41 -19.66 10.91
C PRO A 255 -6.99 -18.31 10.30
N ARG A 256 -6.16 -18.35 9.26
CA ARG A 256 -5.68 -17.12 8.58
C ARG A 256 -6.79 -16.34 7.88
N ALA A 257 -6.79 -15.03 8.09
CA ALA A 257 -7.74 -14.09 7.49
C ALA A 257 -7.73 -14.14 5.97
N GLY A 258 -6.56 -14.35 5.35
CA GLY A 258 -6.45 -14.50 3.90
C GLY A 258 -7.12 -15.75 3.34
N ARG A 259 -7.36 -16.78 4.16
CA ARG A 259 -8.00 -18.03 3.74
C ARG A 259 -9.47 -18.09 4.13
N VAL A 260 -9.81 -17.73 5.36
CA VAL A 260 -11.18 -17.89 5.89
C VAL A 260 -11.98 -16.59 5.93
N GLY A 261 -11.34 -15.46 5.66
CA GLY A 261 -11.94 -14.14 5.81
C GLY A 261 -11.94 -13.62 7.24
N LEU A 262 -12.78 -12.61 7.48
CA LEU A 262 -12.95 -12.00 8.79
C LEU A 262 -13.95 -12.78 9.66
N THR A 263 -13.83 -12.66 10.98
CA THR A 263 -14.80 -13.28 11.90
C THR A 263 -16.11 -12.45 11.99
N ALA A 264 -17.10 -12.96 12.72
CA ALA A 264 -18.32 -12.22 13.03
C ALA A 264 -18.10 -11.01 13.96
N ASN A 265 -17.01 -10.99 14.74
CA ASN A 265 -16.66 -9.90 15.66
C ASN A 265 -15.61 -8.94 15.06
N ALA A 266 -15.42 -8.98 13.73
CA ALA A 266 -14.48 -8.12 13.03
C ALA A 266 -14.74 -6.63 13.31
N ASN A 267 -13.66 -5.85 13.39
CA ASN A 267 -13.79 -4.41 13.59
C ASN A 267 -14.70 -3.76 12.51
N PRO A 268 -15.60 -2.82 12.86
CA PRO A 268 -16.57 -2.23 11.92
C PRO A 268 -15.94 -1.46 10.75
N LYS A 269 -14.67 -1.05 10.88
CA LYS A 269 -13.87 -0.46 9.79
C LYS A 269 -13.36 -1.49 8.78
N ALA A 270 -13.46 -2.78 9.08
CA ALA A 270 -13.04 -3.86 8.21
C ALA A 270 -14.19 -4.37 7.33
N VAL A 271 -13.85 -4.82 6.13
CA VAL A 271 -14.74 -5.59 5.27
C VAL A 271 -13.98 -6.76 4.67
N ASN A 272 -14.65 -7.90 4.54
CA ASN A 272 -14.13 -9.05 3.83
C ASN A 272 -14.68 -9.09 2.41
N VAL A 273 -13.83 -9.30 1.42
CA VAL A 273 -14.21 -9.62 0.05
C VAL A 273 -13.81 -11.08 -0.20
N ASP A 274 -14.80 -11.97 -0.25
CA ASP A 274 -14.60 -13.38 -0.53
C ASP A 274 -14.38 -13.59 -2.03
N CYS A 275 -13.15 -13.94 -2.39
CA CYS A 275 -12.73 -14.15 -3.76
C CYS A 275 -12.85 -15.61 -4.20
N SER A 276 -13.30 -16.53 -3.33
CA SER A 276 -13.23 -17.97 -3.56
C SER A 276 -13.99 -18.40 -4.82
N ASP A 277 -15.21 -17.91 -5.00
CA ASP A 277 -16.03 -18.22 -6.18
C ASP A 277 -15.37 -17.72 -7.47
N TYR A 278 -14.80 -16.52 -7.43
CA TYR A 278 -14.09 -15.94 -8.58
C TYR A 278 -12.84 -16.74 -8.91
N PHE A 279 -12.01 -17.00 -7.90
CA PHE A 279 -10.78 -17.76 -8.03
C PHE A 279 -11.01 -19.17 -8.60
N ALA A 280 -12.06 -19.87 -8.16
CA ALA A 280 -12.39 -21.22 -8.63
C ALA A 280 -12.66 -21.32 -10.14
N ARG A 281 -12.92 -20.18 -10.81
CA ARG A 281 -13.15 -20.09 -12.26
C ARG A 281 -11.93 -19.61 -13.03
N LEU A 282 -10.85 -19.23 -12.35
CA LEU A 282 -9.64 -18.78 -13.00
C LEU A 282 -8.86 -19.97 -13.57
N ASP A 283 -8.45 -19.81 -14.82
CA ASP A 283 -7.45 -20.66 -15.45
C ASP A 283 -6.06 -20.01 -15.28
N PRO A 284 -5.12 -20.63 -14.56
CA PRO A 284 -3.76 -20.10 -14.39
C PRO A 284 -3.08 -19.78 -15.73
N ASP A 285 -3.31 -20.58 -16.77
CA ASP A 285 -2.68 -20.42 -18.08
C ASP A 285 -3.25 -19.21 -18.84
N SER A 286 -4.42 -18.70 -18.44
CA SER A 286 -5.07 -17.54 -19.05
C SER A 286 -4.59 -16.20 -18.48
N GLN A 287 -3.90 -16.20 -17.33
CA GLN A 287 -3.39 -14.98 -16.71
C GLN A 287 -1.94 -14.76 -17.13
N SER A 288 -1.71 -13.74 -17.97
CA SER A 288 -0.41 -13.48 -18.59
C SER A 288 0.71 -13.14 -17.59
N VAL A 289 0.36 -12.66 -16.39
CA VAL A 289 1.32 -12.35 -15.34
C VAL A 289 0.96 -13.13 -14.08
N HIS A 290 1.89 -13.97 -13.65
CA HIS A 290 1.80 -14.75 -12.43
C HIS A 290 3.14 -14.73 -11.70
N ILE A 291 3.12 -14.32 -10.43
CA ILE A 291 4.33 -14.15 -9.61
C ILE A 291 4.13 -14.85 -8.26
N GLY A 292 4.99 -15.82 -7.93
CA GLY A 292 4.94 -16.62 -6.70
C GLY A 292 3.98 -17.81 -6.78
N THR A 293 3.47 -18.31 -5.65
CA THR A 293 2.51 -19.43 -5.67
C THR A 293 1.13 -18.97 -6.14
N TRP A 294 0.55 -19.64 -7.15
CA TRP A 294 -0.69 -19.23 -7.84
C TRP A 294 -1.84 -18.90 -6.90
N ASN A 295 -2.35 -19.88 -6.16
CA ASN A 295 -3.50 -19.71 -5.27
C ASN A 295 -3.29 -18.72 -4.12
N HIS A 296 -2.04 -18.38 -3.81
CA HIS A 296 -1.66 -17.41 -2.78
C HIS A 296 -1.41 -16.00 -3.34
N SER A 297 -1.05 -15.87 -4.62
CA SER A 297 -0.56 -14.63 -5.24
C SER A 297 -1.29 -14.18 -6.50
N TRP A 298 -2.34 -14.90 -6.93
CA TRP A 298 -3.10 -14.66 -8.17
C TRP A 298 -3.57 -13.21 -8.36
N HIS A 299 -3.80 -12.47 -7.26
CA HIS A 299 -4.24 -11.08 -7.27
C HIS A 299 -3.34 -10.18 -8.14
N ILE A 300 -2.02 -10.28 -8.01
CA ILE A 300 -1.08 -9.44 -8.77
C ILE A 300 -1.01 -9.97 -10.20
N GLY A 301 -1.44 -9.14 -11.16
CA GLY A 301 -1.65 -9.53 -12.56
C GLY A 301 -3.10 -9.91 -12.89
N ASN A 302 -4.02 -9.87 -11.92
CA ASN A 302 -5.45 -10.12 -12.17
C ASN A 302 -6.24 -8.81 -12.32
N ARG A 303 -6.74 -8.57 -13.54
CA ARG A 303 -7.47 -7.33 -13.88
C ARG A 303 -8.73 -7.09 -13.04
N VAL A 304 -9.52 -8.13 -12.74
CA VAL A 304 -10.78 -7.98 -11.98
C VAL A 304 -10.49 -7.57 -10.55
N TRP A 305 -9.54 -8.24 -9.90
CA TRP A 305 -9.09 -7.82 -8.58
C TRP A 305 -8.49 -6.40 -8.62
N THR A 306 -7.65 -6.08 -9.61
CA THR A 306 -7.06 -4.73 -9.68
C THR A 306 -8.11 -3.64 -9.86
N ARG A 307 -9.19 -3.88 -10.62
CA ARG A 307 -10.30 -2.94 -10.75
C ARG A 307 -10.99 -2.69 -9.42
N ASP A 308 -11.32 -3.77 -8.69
CA ASP A 308 -11.92 -3.68 -7.37
C ASP A 308 -11.01 -2.93 -6.38
N PHE A 309 -9.71 -3.24 -6.42
CA PHE A 309 -8.72 -2.62 -5.56
C PHE A 309 -8.50 -1.15 -5.89
N ALA A 310 -8.43 -0.75 -7.16
CA ALA A 310 -8.37 0.65 -7.59
C ALA A 310 -9.57 1.45 -7.05
N MET A 311 -10.80 0.95 -7.24
CA MET A 311 -12.01 1.59 -6.71
C MET A 311 -12.04 1.62 -5.17
N THR A 312 -11.42 0.63 -4.53
CA THR A 312 -11.26 0.59 -3.06
C THR A 312 -10.34 1.70 -2.57
N LEU A 313 -9.18 1.87 -3.21
CA LEU A 313 -8.22 2.93 -2.90
C LEU A 313 -8.81 4.32 -3.12
N GLU A 314 -9.54 4.49 -4.22
CA GLU A 314 -10.23 5.74 -4.54
C GLU A 314 -11.31 6.13 -3.52
N ALA A 315 -11.79 5.17 -2.73
CA ALA A 315 -12.71 5.42 -1.62
C ALA A 315 -14.05 6.08 -2.00
N ARG A 316 -14.37 6.17 -3.30
CA ARG A 316 -15.57 6.83 -3.88
C ARG A 316 -16.88 6.12 -3.57
N TYR A 317 -16.80 4.82 -3.41
CA TYR A 317 -17.93 3.95 -3.10
C TYR A 317 -17.87 3.58 -1.62
N ASP A 318 -19.04 3.40 -1.00
CA ASP A 318 -19.06 2.62 0.24
C ASP A 318 -18.50 1.23 -0.05
N ARG A 319 -17.77 0.69 0.92
CA ARG A 319 -17.05 -0.57 0.82
C ARG A 319 -17.92 -1.78 0.45
N LYS A 320 -19.25 -1.70 0.55
CA LYS A 320 -20.17 -2.79 0.19
C LYS A 320 -20.79 -2.66 -1.21
N VAL A 321 -20.67 -1.50 -1.87
CA VAL A 321 -21.44 -1.19 -3.10
C VAL A 321 -20.58 -1.03 -4.34
N LEU A 322 -19.31 -1.46 -4.29
CA LEU A 322 -18.47 -1.47 -5.49
C LEU A 322 -19.12 -2.40 -6.54
N PRO A 323 -19.20 -1.99 -7.82
CA PRO A 323 -19.79 -2.81 -8.88
C PRO A 323 -19.11 -4.17 -9.09
N THR A 324 -17.86 -4.31 -8.63
CA THR A 324 -17.07 -5.55 -8.62
C THR A 324 -17.38 -6.44 -7.41
N ARG A 325 -18.38 -6.10 -6.60
CA ARG A 325 -18.77 -6.85 -5.40
C ARG A 325 -20.26 -7.15 -5.42
N GLU A 326 -20.63 -8.32 -4.92
CA GLU A 326 -22.01 -8.73 -4.78
C GLU A 326 -22.23 -9.37 -3.41
N GLU A 327 -23.33 -9.04 -2.74
CA GLU A 327 -23.71 -9.74 -1.51
C GLU A 327 -24.44 -11.04 -1.84
N ARG A 328 -23.86 -12.18 -1.46
CA ARG A 328 -24.45 -13.52 -1.61
C ARG A 328 -24.43 -14.24 -0.28
N ASN A 329 -25.61 -14.62 0.22
CA ASN A 329 -25.76 -15.37 1.48
C ASN A 329 -25.03 -14.71 2.67
N GLY A 330 -25.10 -13.37 2.78
CA GLY A 330 -24.43 -12.60 3.83
C GLY A 330 -22.90 -12.47 3.68
N ARG A 331 -22.34 -12.86 2.53
CA ARG A 331 -20.93 -12.65 2.18
C ARG A 331 -20.82 -11.69 1.02
N LEU A 332 -19.87 -10.76 1.11
CA LEU A 332 -19.52 -9.89 -0.01
C LEU A 332 -18.50 -10.63 -0.88
N VAL A 333 -18.88 -11.00 -2.10
CA VAL A 333 -18.04 -11.78 -3.02
C VAL A 333 -17.48 -10.91 -4.15
N LEU A 334 -16.30 -11.26 -4.66
CA LEU A 334 -15.73 -10.62 -5.85
C LEU A 334 -16.43 -11.12 -7.12
N ILE A 335 -16.81 -10.20 -8.00
CA ILE A 335 -17.36 -10.46 -9.34
C ILE A 335 -16.66 -9.61 -10.39
N ASP A 336 -16.73 -10.01 -11.66
CA ASP A 336 -16.28 -9.17 -12.78
C ASP A 336 -17.35 -8.11 -13.07
N GLY A 337 -17.25 -7.00 -12.36
CA GLY A 337 -18.06 -5.81 -12.56
C GLY A 337 -17.31 -4.72 -13.32
N THR A 338 -18.03 -3.78 -13.91
CA THR A 338 -17.45 -2.61 -14.58
C THR A 338 -17.74 -1.34 -13.80
N ARG A 339 -16.89 -0.32 -13.96
CA ARG A 339 -17.16 1.01 -13.40
C ARG A 339 -18.48 1.55 -13.94
N PRO A 340 -19.28 2.30 -13.15
CA PRO A 340 -20.53 2.87 -13.63
C PRO A 340 -20.28 3.81 -14.81
N PRO A 341 -21.11 3.75 -15.88
CA PRO A 341 -20.86 4.47 -17.13
C PRO A 341 -20.84 6.00 -16.97
N PHE A 342 -21.51 6.50 -15.93
CA PHE A 342 -21.62 7.94 -15.64
C PHE A 342 -20.75 8.40 -14.47
N GLU A 343 -19.86 7.54 -13.94
CA GLU A 343 -19.03 7.86 -12.77
C GLU A 343 -18.23 9.16 -12.96
N ALA A 344 -17.62 9.35 -14.14
CA ALA A 344 -16.85 10.55 -14.45
C ALA A 344 -17.72 11.83 -14.51
N GLN A 345 -19.01 11.70 -14.80
CA GLN A 345 -19.94 12.83 -14.83
C GLN A 345 -20.36 13.24 -13.41
N TRP A 346 -20.57 12.27 -12.51
CA TRP A 346 -20.85 12.55 -11.09
C TRP A 346 -19.76 13.43 -10.47
N ARG A 347 -18.49 13.17 -10.79
CA ARG A 347 -17.32 13.93 -10.31
C ARG A 347 -17.39 15.41 -10.69
N LYS A 348 -17.65 15.69 -11.97
CA LYS A 348 -17.73 17.07 -12.50
C LYS A 348 -18.85 17.89 -11.86
N LEU A 349 -19.93 17.23 -11.44
CA LEU A 349 -21.06 17.89 -10.79
C LEU A 349 -20.83 18.11 -9.28
N THR A 350 -20.01 17.26 -8.66
CA THR A 350 -19.69 17.41 -7.24
C THR A 350 -18.67 18.51 -6.98
N ASP A 351 -17.62 18.68 -7.80
CA ASP A 351 -16.51 19.62 -7.54
C ASP A 351 -16.91 21.05 -7.11
N PRO A 352 -17.91 21.73 -7.74
CA PRO A 352 -18.25 23.11 -7.36
C PRO A 352 -18.81 23.23 -5.94
N VAL A 353 -19.76 22.37 -5.55
CA VAL A 353 -20.43 22.40 -4.23
C VAL A 353 -19.46 22.09 -3.09
N LEU A 354 -18.51 21.25 -3.42
CA LEU A 354 -17.52 20.68 -2.54
C LEU A 354 -16.38 21.69 -2.29
N SER A 355 -16.11 22.59 -3.24
CA SER A 355 -15.15 23.70 -3.13
C SER A 355 -15.63 24.81 -2.17
N GLU A 356 -16.94 25.10 -2.14
CA GLU A 356 -17.55 26.09 -1.23
C GLU A 356 -17.50 25.64 0.24
N LEU A 357 -17.62 24.33 0.50
CA LEU A 357 -17.55 23.75 1.85
C LEU A 357 -16.13 23.72 2.44
N ARG A 358 -15.11 24.13 1.68
CA ARG A 358 -13.70 23.94 2.02
C ARG A 358 -12.84 25.20 2.07
N SER A 359 -13.43 26.39 1.92
CA SER A 359 -12.71 27.64 2.14
C SER A 359 -12.41 27.83 3.63
N PRO A 360 -11.15 27.75 4.11
CA PRO A 360 -10.79 28.30 5.39
C PRO A 360 -10.63 29.81 5.19
N SER A 361 -11.36 30.63 5.94
CA SER A 361 -11.08 32.07 5.94
C SER A 361 -9.63 32.29 6.37
N THR A 362 -8.87 33.04 5.56
CA THR A 362 -7.47 33.49 5.74
C THR A 362 -6.38 32.50 5.32
N ALA A 363 -5.86 32.68 4.11
CA ALA A 363 -4.59 32.09 3.67
C ALA A 363 -3.40 32.91 4.22
N PRO A 364 -2.34 32.28 4.77
CA PRO A 364 -1.11 32.98 5.13
C PRO A 364 -0.23 33.25 3.90
N GLU A 365 0.49 34.37 3.93
CA GLU A 365 1.36 34.88 2.86
C GLU A 365 2.47 33.88 2.44
N PRO A 366 2.93 33.95 1.17
CA PRO A 366 3.95 33.07 0.64
C PRO A 366 5.32 33.25 1.33
N TYR A 367 5.98 32.11 1.57
CA TYR A 367 7.33 32.02 2.12
C TYR A 367 8.38 32.57 1.12
N VAL A 368 9.23 33.48 1.58
CA VAL A 368 10.41 33.98 0.86
C VAL A 368 11.65 33.40 1.54
N PRO A 369 12.47 32.56 0.87
CA PRO A 369 13.71 32.05 1.45
C PRO A 369 14.78 33.15 1.51
N ASN A 370 15.52 33.21 2.62
CA ASN A 370 16.80 33.91 2.73
C ASN A 370 17.96 32.98 2.37
#